data_AF-A0A4Q2ZDF1-F1
#
_entry.id   AF-A0A4Q2ZDF1-F1
#
_cell.length_a   1.000
_cell.length_b   1.000
_cell.length_c   1.000
_cell.angle_alpha   90.00
_cell.angle_beta   90.00
_cell.angle_gamma   90.00
#
_symmetry.space_group_name_H-M   'P 1'
#
loop_
_entity.id
_entity.type
_entity.pdbx_description
1 polymer ?
#
loop_
_entity_poly.entity_id
_entity_poly.type
_entity_poly.pdbx_seq_one_letter_code
_entity_poly.pdbx_strand_id
1 'polypeptide(L)' 'IQALGGAGYTKDWPVERFARDAKLLDIGAGTNEIRRMLIGRELIGA' A
#
# COMPACT_ATOMS: atom_id res chain seq x y z
N ILE A 1 -4.28 -12.07 -3.36
CA ILE A 1 -3.66 -12.73 -4.54
C ILE A 1 -3.17 -14.12 -4.15
N GLN A 2 -2.16 -14.24 -3.27
CA GLN A 2 -1.53 -15.53 -2.93
C GLN A 2 -2.50 -16.66 -2.54
N ALA A 3 -3.53 -16.38 -1.73
CA ALA A 3 -4.50 -17.39 -1.31
C ALA A 3 -5.32 -17.99 -2.49
N LEU A 4 -5.48 -17.25 -3.59
CA LEU A 4 -6.13 -17.72 -4.82
C LEU A 4 -5.13 -18.35 -5.82
N GLY A 5 -3.85 -18.45 -5.45
CA GLY A 5 -2.80 -18.97 -6.33
C GLY A 5 -2.74 -18.25 -7.68
N GLY A 6 -2.53 -19.01 -8.76
CA GLY A 6 -2.45 -18.46 -10.13
C GLY A 6 -3.73 -17.74 -10.58
N ALA A 7 -4.91 -18.18 -10.14
CA ALA A 7 -6.18 -17.52 -10.45
C ALA A 7 -6.24 -16.10 -9.87
N GLY A 8 -5.57 -15.85 -8.73
CA GLY A 8 -5.47 -14.52 -8.14
C GLY A 8 -4.69 -13.49 -8.96
N TYR A 9 -4.00 -13.91 -10.03
CA TYR A 9 -3.25 -13.05 -10.95
C TYR A 9 -3.99 -12.80 -12.28
N THR A 10 -5.11 -13.47 -12.54
CA THR A 10 -5.91 -13.23 -13.76
C THR A 10 -6.96 -12.14 -13.50
N LYS A 11 -7.45 -11.54 -14.58
CA LYS A 11 -8.51 -10.51 -14.50
C LYS A 11 -9.90 -11.07 -14.18
N ASP A 12 -10.03 -12.40 -14.10
CA ASP A 12 -11.29 -13.07 -13.74
C ASP A 12 -11.63 -12.88 -12.26
N TRP A 13 -10.62 -12.59 -11.43
CA TRP A 13 -10.77 -12.30 -10.01
C TRP A 13 -10.33 -10.87 -9.68
N PRO A 14 -11.12 -10.10 -8.90
CA PRO A 14 -10.85 -8.68 -8.68
C PRO A 14 -9.66 -8.40 -7.77
N VAL A 15 -9.09 -9.43 -7.12
CA VAL A 15 -8.04 -9.27 -6.10
C VAL A 15 -6.75 -8.66 -6.65
N GLU A 16 -6.43 -8.90 -7.93
CA GLU A 16 -5.26 -8.31 -8.59
C GLU A 16 -5.42 -6.79 -8.69
N ARG A 17 -6.63 -6.34 -9.08
CA ARG A 17 -6.97 -4.92 -9.18
C ARG A 17 -6.92 -4.26 -7.82
N PHE A 18 -7.51 -4.87 -6.79
CA PHE A 18 -7.46 -4.33 -5.43
C PHE A 18 -6.03 -4.14 -4.93
N ALA A 19 -5.12 -5.08 -5.21
CA ALA A 19 -3.73 -4.94 -4.82
C ALA A 19 -3.02 -3.79 -5.55
N ARG A 20 -3.30 -3.59 -6.84
CA ARG A 20 -2.76 -2.46 -7.62
C ARG A 20 -3.30 -1.12 -7.14
N ASP A 21 -4.61 -1.02 -6.94
CA ASP A 21 -5.27 0.21 -6.51
C ASP A 21 -4.81 0.62 -5.11
N ALA A 22 -4.66 -0.35 -4.19
CA ALA A 22 -4.18 -0.11 -2.84
C ALA A 22 -2.78 0.51 -2.80
N LYS A 23 -1.92 0.24 -3.80
CA LYS A 23 -0.55 0.78 -3.82
C LYS A 23 -0.52 2.30 -3.86
N LEU A 24 -1.53 2.94 -4.45
CA LEU A 24 -1.62 4.40 -4.45
C LEU A 24 -1.74 4.96 -3.04
N LEU A 25 -2.32 4.24 -2.07
CA LEU A 25 -2.45 4.69 -0.68
C LEU A 25 -1.10 4.81 0.05
N ASP A 26 -0.06 4.13 -0.44
CA ASP A 26 1.30 4.24 0.08
C ASP A 26 2.03 5.49 -0.42
N ILE A 27 1.60 6.08 -1.54
CA ILE A 27 2.34 7.11 -2.29
C ILE A 27 1.56 8.43 -2.32
N GLY A 28 0.25 8.34 -2.58
CA GLY A 28 -0.66 9.47 -2.72
C GLY A 28 -0.74 10.32 -1.47
N ALA A 29 -0.85 11.64 -1.64
CA ALA A 29 -0.91 12.63 -0.56
C ALA A 29 0.24 12.54 0.47
N GLY A 30 1.37 11.94 0.09
CA GLY A 30 2.55 11.77 0.95
C GLY A 30 2.93 10.31 1.10
N THR A 31 4.17 9.99 0.76
CA THR A 31 4.66 8.62 0.84
C THR A 31 4.70 8.13 2.29
N ASN A 32 4.64 6.81 2.48
CA ASN A 32 4.75 6.21 3.80
C ASN A 32 6.07 6.60 4.51
N GLU A 33 7.17 6.77 3.79
CA GLU A 33 8.46 7.19 4.33
C GLU A 33 8.37 8.59 4.95
N ILE A 34 7.78 9.55 4.23
CA ILE A 34 7.60 10.92 4.73
C ILE A 34 6.65 10.94 5.93
N ARG A 35 5.54 10.20 5.87
CA ARG A 35 4.63 10.09 7.03
C ARG A 35 5.31 9.51 8.26
N ARG A 36 6.10 8.44 8.11
CA ARG A 36 6.88 7.86 9.23
C ARG A 36 7.91 8.84 9.77
N MET A 37 8.59 9.58 8.90
CA MET A 37 9.54 10.63 9.31
C MET A 37 8.85 11.73 10.12
N LEU A 38 7.71 12.25 9.64
CA LEU A 38 6.92 13.27 10.34
C LEU A 38 6.45 12.76 11.70
N ILE A 39 5.86 11.57 11.76
CA ILE A 39 5.45 10.93 13.02
C ILE A 39 6.65 10.80 13.96
N GLY A 40 7.81 10.34 13.48
CA GLY A 40 9.02 10.22 14.28
C GLY A 40 9.52 11.56 14.84
N ARG A 41 9.46 12.64 14.04
CA ARG A 41 9.79 13.99 14.51
C ARG A 41 8.86 14.44 15.64
N GLU A 42 7.55 14.24 15.50
CA GLU A 42 6.59 14.67 16.53
C GLU A 42 6.63 13.80 17.79
N LEU A 43 6.96 12.50 17.67
CA LEU A 43 7.07 11.61 18.81
C LEU A 43 8.35 11.83 19.62
N ILE A 44 9.48 12.14 18.96
CA ILE A 44 10.80 12.20 19.61
C ILE A 44 11.19 13.63 19.98
N GLY A 45 10.71 14.64 19.25
CA GLY A 45 10.87 16.05 19.57
C GLY A 45 12.33 16.52 19.73
N ALA A 46 12.85 17.22 18.72
CA ALA A 46 13.90 18.22 18.92
C ALA A 46 13.25 19.61 18.84
#